data_AF-A0A7R9KYG4-F1
#
_entry.id   AF-A0A7R9KYG4-F1
#
_cell.length_a   1.000
_cell.length_b   1.000
_cell.length_c   1.000
_cell.angle_alpha   90.00
_cell.angle_beta   90.00
_cell.angle_gamma   90.00
#
_symmetry.space_group_name_H-M   'P 1'
#
loop_
_entity.id
_entity.type
_entity.pdbx_description
1 polymer ?
#
loop_
_entity_poly.entity_id
_entity_poly.type
_entity_poly.pdbx_seq_one_letter_code
_entity_poly.pdbx_strand_id
1 'polypeptide(L)'
;MNFNFGAITCVSCKAFFRRNSNKFKDLKCHFGDKCEISLLTRKFCQRCRLKRCFGVGMKIDLMLTEDEKRQYNISEPIINQCSAVVPISRPLTDYRNNFNELEGNKLTEILFATDLIQEPISEVTSIINDMLEYRVKLTYKFTKEILNFPKLTNNVQAFNQLCQNDKIALVKYGAIEIINVRSALLFDTSTQCWSFNTDENNASLLHLDLLKNERNNVYEAYKTFLTKFIPAVDNDPLIMNLFTAILLFNPNRPNLRHKQLVKLQQKSYLHLLQRYFLLKYRSDSEMRAKFTALMNIMPDICVLSGILWRNGVESEPQLMGPLLSEIFDK
;
A
#
# COMPACT_ATOMS: atom_id res chain seq x y z
N MET A 1 3.22 19.41 3.92
CA MET A 1 4.48 18.93 4.56
C MET A 1 4.76 17.53 3.98
N ASN A 2 6.01 17.03 3.92
CA ASN A 2 6.33 15.76 3.24
C ASN A 2 7.14 14.82 4.16
N PHE A 3 7.19 13.51 3.87
CA PHE A 3 8.11 12.59 4.53
C PHE A 3 9.53 12.86 4.03
N ASN A 4 10.40 13.37 4.90
CA ASN A 4 11.77 13.72 4.54
C ASN A 4 12.75 13.06 5.53
N PHE A 5 13.67 12.28 4.99
CA PHE A 5 14.79 11.71 5.75
C PHE A 5 14.34 10.88 6.97
N GLY A 6 13.19 10.19 6.90
CA GLY A 6 12.72 9.33 8.00
C GLY A 6 11.70 9.97 8.95
N ALA A 7 11.35 11.24 8.74
CA ALA A 7 10.29 11.89 9.51
C ALA A 7 9.43 12.82 8.64
N ILE A 8 8.16 12.94 9.00
CA ILE A 8 7.27 13.94 8.40
C ILE A 8 7.72 15.34 8.82
N THR A 9 8.04 16.19 7.84
CA THR A 9 8.53 17.54 8.11
C THR A 9 8.09 18.56 7.06
N CYS A 10 8.03 19.83 7.45
CA CYS A 10 7.82 20.92 6.49
C CYS A 10 9.03 21.09 5.56
N VAL A 11 8.79 21.74 4.41
CA VAL A 11 9.83 22.05 3.40
C VAL A 11 11.02 22.78 4.01
N SER A 12 10.76 23.70 4.96
CA SER A 12 11.82 24.42 5.67
C SER A 12 12.70 23.50 6.52
N CYS A 13 12.11 22.53 7.22
CA CYS A 13 12.86 21.58 8.04
C CYS A 13 13.59 20.53 7.20
N LYS A 14 13.03 20.11 6.05
CA LYS A 14 13.74 19.33 5.03
C LYS A 14 15.01 20.05 4.59
N ALA A 15 14.88 21.28 4.09
CA ALA A 15 16.01 22.06 3.58
C ALA A 15 17.01 22.44 4.68
N PHE A 16 16.54 22.65 5.91
CA PHE A 16 17.38 22.88 7.06
C PHE A 16 18.20 21.64 7.43
N PHE A 17 17.55 20.48 7.56
CA PHE A 17 18.23 19.22 7.89
C PHE A 17 19.27 18.86 6.84
N ARG A 18 18.92 18.94 5.55
CA ARG A 18 19.84 18.72 4.42
C ARG A 18 21.13 19.55 4.49
N ARG A 19 21.06 20.77 4.99
CA ARG A 19 22.22 21.67 5.08
C ARG A 19 23.05 21.52 6.35
N ASN A 20 22.45 20.98 7.42
CA ASN A 20 23.01 21.08 8.77
C ASN A 20 23.22 19.73 9.46
N SER A 21 22.69 18.63 8.93
CA SER A 21 22.73 17.31 9.59
C SER A 21 24.14 16.84 9.95
N ASN A 22 25.14 17.16 9.13
CA ASN A 22 26.55 16.82 9.38
C ASN A 22 27.26 17.82 10.32
N LYS A 23 26.64 18.95 10.64
CA LYS A 23 27.21 20.06 11.42
C LYS A 23 26.72 20.11 12.86
N PHE A 24 26.11 19.02 13.35
CA PHE A 24 25.51 19.01 14.69
C PHE A 24 26.50 19.35 15.80
N LYS A 25 27.76 18.89 15.67
CA LYS A 25 28.85 19.18 16.62
C LYS A 25 29.33 20.63 16.54
N ASP A 26 29.19 21.28 15.39
CA ASP A 26 29.67 22.65 15.14
C ASP A 26 28.67 23.72 15.58
N LEU A 27 27.39 23.36 15.67
CA LEU A 27 26.32 24.26 16.10
C LEU A 27 26.32 24.39 17.64
N LYS A 28 26.24 25.63 18.13
CA LYS A 28 26.13 25.95 19.56
C LYS A 28 24.76 26.54 19.88
N CYS A 29 24.23 26.23 21.08
CA CYS A 29 23.05 26.89 21.62
C CYS A 29 23.48 27.98 22.60
N HIS A 30 22.86 29.15 22.51
CA HIS A 30 23.08 30.27 23.45
C HIS A 30 22.00 30.37 24.53
N PHE A 31 21.06 29.43 24.56
CA PHE A 31 19.88 29.44 25.43
C PHE A 31 19.72 28.13 26.21
N GLY A 32 20.84 27.46 26.55
CA GLY A 32 20.85 26.29 27.44
C GLY A 32 20.27 24.99 26.85
N ASP A 33 20.29 24.80 25.53
CA ASP A 33 19.89 23.57 24.82
C ASP A 33 18.45 23.07 25.05
N LYS A 34 17.58 23.96 25.54
CA LYS A 34 16.16 23.71 25.85
C LYS A 34 15.19 24.60 25.05
N CYS A 35 15.64 25.19 23.94
CA CYS A 35 14.79 26.07 23.12
C CYS A 35 13.56 25.32 22.59
N GLU A 36 12.39 25.91 22.77
CA GLU A 36 11.17 25.45 22.12
C GLU A 36 11.20 25.81 20.63
N ILE A 37 10.91 24.84 19.75
CA ILE A 37 10.99 25.02 18.30
C ILE A 37 9.57 25.00 17.69
N SER A 38 9.04 26.17 17.35
CA SER A 38 7.75 26.36 16.67
C SER A 38 7.95 26.98 15.28
N LEU A 39 6.86 27.24 14.54
CA LEU A 39 6.94 27.93 13.24
C LEU A 39 7.60 29.32 13.34
N LEU A 40 7.39 30.00 14.48
CA LEU A 40 7.92 31.33 14.78
C LEU A 40 9.36 31.25 15.31
N THR A 41 9.63 30.32 16.24
CA THR A 41 10.92 30.30 16.97
C THR A 41 12.00 29.45 16.31
N ARG A 42 11.67 28.62 15.31
CA ARG A 42 12.61 27.71 14.62
C ARG A 42 13.81 28.40 13.95
N LYS A 43 13.83 29.72 13.81
CA LYS A 43 14.99 30.43 13.27
C LYS A 43 15.99 30.87 14.35
N PHE A 44 15.56 30.93 15.62
CA PHE A 44 16.35 31.52 16.71
C PHE A 44 17.47 30.62 17.22
N CYS A 45 17.35 29.30 17.09
CA CYS A 45 18.42 28.38 17.49
C CYS A 45 18.56 27.21 16.51
N GLN A 46 19.63 27.23 15.72
CA GLN A 46 19.94 26.16 14.77
C GLN A 46 20.29 24.85 15.49
N ARG A 47 21.01 24.92 16.62
CA ARG A 47 21.39 23.74 17.41
C ARG A 47 20.19 22.97 17.95
N CYS A 48 19.26 23.65 18.62
CA CYS A 48 18.04 23.05 19.15
C CYS A 48 17.07 22.62 18.04
N ARG A 49 16.99 23.38 16.94
CA ARG A 49 16.22 22.97 15.77
C ARG A 49 16.73 21.66 15.19
N LEU A 50 18.05 21.52 15.02
CA LEU A 50 18.65 20.30 14.49
C LEU A 50 18.51 19.13 15.47
N LYS A 51 18.65 19.38 16.77
CA LYS A 51 18.36 18.40 17.84
C LYS A 51 16.93 17.90 17.76
N ARG A 52 15.95 18.79 17.54
CA ARG A 52 14.56 18.40 17.32
C ARG A 52 14.37 17.60 16.03
N CYS A 53 15.04 17.95 14.92
CA CYS A 53 15.00 17.17 13.69
C CYS A 53 15.43 15.71 13.91
N PHE A 54 16.53 15.48 14.62
CA PHE A 54 16.94 14.12 15.02
C PHE A 54 15.95 13.48 15.98
N GLY A 55 15.45 14.24 16.96
CA GLY A 55 14.48 13.76 17.94
C GLY A 55 13.14 13.32 17.34
N VAL A 56 12.71 13.92 16.22
CA VAL A 56 11.53 13.47 15.47
C VAL A 56 11.82 12.34 14.48
N GLY A 57 13.05 11.81 14.46
CA GLY A 57 13.41 10.62 13.68
C GLY A 57 14.06 10.88 12.32
N MET A 58 14.51 12.11 12.03
CA MET A 58 15.26 12.37 10.79
C MET A 58 16.65 11.71 10.87
N LYS A 59 17.06 10.99 9.82
CA LYS A 59 18.32 10.24 9.72
C LYS A 59 19.16 10.73 8.54
N ILE A 60 20.47 10.84 8.77
CA ILE A 60 21.45 11.26 7.75
C ILE A 60 21.49 10.24 6.61
N ASP A 61 21.46 8.94 6.95
CA ASP A 61 21.57 7.82 6.01
C ASP A 61 20.41 7.70 5.02
N LEU A 62 19.36 8.52 5.18
CA LEU A 62 18.22 8.62 4.26
C LEU A 62 18.35 9.81 3.29
N MET A 63 19.48 10.53 3.32
CA MET A 63 19.83 11.52 2.30
C MET A 63 20.38 10.82 1.07
N LEU A 64 19.74 11.06 -0.08
CA LEU A 64 20.23 10.59 -1.36
C LEU A 64 21.64 11.13 -1.63
N THR A 65 22.52 10.28 -2.14
CA THR A 65 23.87 10.64 -2.59
C THR A 65 23.82 11.57 -3.81
N GLU A 66 24.93 12.22 -4.16
CA GLU A 66 24.99 13.08 -5.34
C GLU A 66 24.69 12.32 -6.65
N ASP A 67 25.04 11.03 -6.71
CA ASP A 67 24.74 10.18 -7.86
C ASP A 67 23.24 9.82 -7.94
N GLU A 68 22.59 9.58 -6.80
CA GLU A 68 21.14 9.36 -6.71
C GLU A 68 20.34 10.64 -7.03
N LYS A 69 20.86 11.83 -6.69
CA LYS A 69 20.25 13.13 -7.06
C LYS A 69 20.33 13.40 -8.56
N ARG A 70 21.44 13.03 -9.22
CA ARG A 70 21.58 13.16 -10.67
C ARG A 70 20.58 12.29 -11.43
N GLN A 71 20.27 11.09 -10.92
CA GLN A 71 19.21 10.25 -11.49
C GLN A 71 17.80 10.84 -11.30
N TYR A 72 17.51 11.43 -10.13
CA TYR A 72 16.21 12.06 -9.86
C TYR A 72 15.94 13.30 -10.74
N ASN A 73 16.98 14.08 -11.08
CA ASN A 73 16.85 15.28 -11.89
C ASN A 73 16.61 15.02 -13.39
N ILE A 74 16.76 13.79 -13.88
CA ILE A 74 16.47 13.42 -15.28
C ILE A 74 14.96 13.13 -15.47
N SER A 75 14.18 13.07 -14.38
CA SER A 75 12.73 12.75 -14.39
C SER A 75 11.79 13.94 -14.15
N GLU A 76 12.25 15.19 -14.14
CA GLU A 76 11.31 16.33 -14.13
C GLU A 76 10.70 16.54 -15.52
N PRO A 77 9.36 16.43 -15.62
CA PRO A 77 8.61 17.60 -15.99
C PRO A 77 7.52 17.95 -14.96
N ILE A 78 7.53 19.22 -14.55
CA ILE A 78 6.41 20.03 -14.02
C ILE A 78 5.90 19.65 -12.61
N ILE A 79 6.61 20.11 -11.57
CA ILE A 79 6.08 20.23 -10.20
C ILE A 79 5.27 21.54 -9.99
N ASN A 80 5.15 22.40 -11.01
CA ASN A 80 4.57 23.74 -10.85
C ASN A 80 3.11 23.93 -11.29
N GLN A 81 2.34 22.87 -11.53
CA GLN A 81 0.88 23.01 -11.68
C GLN A 81 0.13 21.85 -11.01
N CYS A 82 -0.16 22.01 -9.72
CA CYS A 82 -1.34 21.40 -9.08
C CYS A 82 -1.94 22.45 -8.14
N SER A 83 -2.57 23.45 -8.75
CA SER A 83 -3.56 24.29 -8.09
C SER A 83 -4.91 23.58 -8.18
N ALA A 84 -5.27 22.87 -7.11
CA ALA A 84 -6.65 22.63 -6.65
C ALA A 84 -6.59 21.53 -5.56
N VAL A 85 -6.38 21.94 -4.31
CA VAL A 85 -6.74 21.09 -3.17
C VAL A 85 -8.26 20.99 -3.18
N VAL A 86 -8.81 19.85 -3.60
CA VAL A 86 -10.25 19.60 -3.48
C VAL A 86 -10.57 19.47 -1.99
N PRO A 87 -11.42 20.34 -1.41
CA PRO A 87 -11.82 20.19 -0.02
C PRO A 87 -12.92 19.13 0.03
N ILE A 88 -12.63 17.96 0.60
CA ILE A 88 -13.67 16.95 0.88
C ILE A 88 -14.32 17.26 2.22
N SER A 89 -15.54 17.77 2.12
CA SER A 89 -16.51 18.01 3.18
C SER A 89 -17.27 16.73 3.51
N ARG A 90 -16.92 16.08 4.63
CA ARG A 90 -17.80 15.44 5.66
C ARG A 90 -17.04 14.39 6.50
N PRO A 91 -17.53 14.06 7.71
CA PRO A 91 -16.67 13.72 8.83
C PRO A 91 -16.33 12.23 8.86
N LEU A 92 -15.03 11.93 8.65
CA LEU A 92 -14.40 10.70 9.12
C LEU A 92 -14.34 10.80 10.65
N THR A 93 -15.38 10.29 11.31
CA THR A 93 -15.50 10.27 12.77
C THR A 93 -14.31 9.54 13.38
N ASP A 94 -13.43 10.33 14.00
CA ASP A 94 -12.52 9.97 15.10
C ASP A 94 -11.13 9.38 14.82
N TYR A 95 -10.55 9.57 13.63
CA TYR A 95 -9.09 9.37 13.43
C TYR A 95 -8.31 10.68 13.45
N ARG A 96 -8.95 11.82 13.13
CA ARG A 96 -8.29 13.13 13.03
C ARG A 96 -7.71 13.63 14.35
N ASN A 97 -8.17 13.11 15.50
CA ASN A 97 -7.60 13.46 16.80
C ASN A 97 -6.25 12.76 17.07
N ASN A 98 -6.00 11.61 16.42
CA ASN A 98 -4.83 10.77 16.70
C ASN A 98 -3.83 10.68 15.54
N PHE A 99 -4.19 11.13 14.34
CA PHE A 99 -3.30 11.22 13.19
C PHE A 99 -3.10 12.68 12.80
N ASN A 100 -1.87 13.06 12.49
CA ASN A 100 -1.63 14.41 11.99
C ASN A 100 -2.23 14.58 10.58
N GLU A 101 -2.40 15.82 10.13
CA GLU A 101 -3.03 16.16 8.85
C GLU A 101 -2.49 15.34 7.66
N LEU A 102 -1.19 15.07 7.62
CA LEU A 102 -0.58 14.32 6.52
C LEU A 102 -0.82 12.82 6.61
N GLU A 103 -0.75 12.28 7.82
CA GLU A 103 -1.12 10.89 8.07
C GLU A 103 -2.59 10.70 7.68
N GLY A 104 -3.46 11.63 8.08
CA GLY A 104 -4.87 11.66 7.68
C GLY A 104 -5.05 11.73 6.16
N ASN A 105 -4.33 12.60 5.46
CA ASN A 105 -4.42 12.70 4.00
C ASN A 105 -3.99 11.40 3.31
N LYS A 106 -2.89 10.79 3.77
CA LYS A 106 -2.39 9.52 3.22
C LYS A 106 -3.34 8.35 3.50
N LEU A 107 -3.99 8.35 4.65
CA LEU A 107 -5.04 7.38 5.01
C LEU A 107 -6.27 7.56 4.11
N THR A 108 -6.78 8.79 3.99
CA THR A 108 -7.94 9.08 3.12
C THR A 108 -7.65 8.70 1.66
N GLU A 109 -6.46 9.02 1.17
CA GLU A 109 -6.02 8.66 -0.18
C GLU A 109 -6.05 7.14 -0.39
N ILE A 110 -5.42 6.36 0.48
CA ILE A 110 -5.40 4.91 0.30
C ILE A 110 -6.79 4.30 0.45
N LEU A 111 -7.59 4.76 1.41
CA LEU A 111 -8.97 4.30 1.60
C LEU A 111 -9.81 4.52 0.34
N PHE A 112 -9.76 5.74 -0.22
CA PHE A 112 -10.44 6.07 -1.46
C PHE A 112 -9.94 5.20 -2.62
N ALA A 113 -8.62 5.10 -2.80
CA ALA A 113 -8.05 4.32 -3.90
C ALA A 113 -8.37 2.81 -3.79
N THR A 114 -8.48 2.28 -2.57
CA THR A 114 -8.88 0.89 -2.33
C THR A 114 -10.35 0.64 -2.59
N ASP A 115 -11.24 1.59 -2.36
CA ASP A 115 -12.67 1.42 -2.65
C ASP A 115 -12.92 1.32 -4.16
N LEU A 116 -12.17 2.07 -4.96
CA LEU A 116 -12.30 2.05 -6.43
C LEU A 116 -12.01 0.70 -7.09
N ILE A 117 -11.25 -0.21 -6.44
CA ILE A 117 -11.02 -1.55 -6.99
C ILE A 117 -12.31 -2.39 -7.02
N GLN A 118 -13.24 -2.12 -6.09
CA GLN A 118 -14.46 -2.90 -5.94
C GLN A 118 -15.58 -2.51 -6.91
N GLU A 119 -15.40 -1.43 -7.68
CA GLU A 119 -16.40 -0.94 -8.61
C GLU A 119 -16.77 -1.98 -9.69
N PRO A 120 -18.03 -2.03 -10.13
CA PRO A 120 -18.43 -2.89 -11.25
C PRO A 120 -17.72 -2.47 -12.54
N ILE A 121 -17.46 -3.44 -13.42
CA ILE A 121 -16.91 -3.21 -14.76
C ILE A 121 -17.98 -3.58 -15.78
N SER A 122 -18.44 -2.61 -16.56
CA SER A 122 -19.54 -2.74 -17.52
C SER A 122 -19.22 -3.63 -18.75
N GLU A 123 -17.94 -3.91 -19.00
CA GLU A 123 -17.49 -4.62 -20.21
C GLU A 123 -17.26 -6.13 -20.03
N VAL A 124 -17.23 -6.66 -18.80
CA VAL A 124 -16.97 -8.10 -18.54
C VAL A 124 -18.27 -8.91 -18.46
N THR A 125 -19.42 -8.25 -18.55
CA THR A 125 -20.76 -8.82 -18.35
C THR A 125 -21.18 -9.79 -19.46
N SER A 126 -20.57 -9.73 -20.65
CA SER A 126 -20.92 -10.63 -21.77
C SER A 126 -20.32 -12.04 -21.67
N ILE A 127 -19.41 -12.28 -20.72
CA ILE A 127 -18.76 -13.59 -20.54
C ILE A 127 -19.59 -14.51 -19.64
N ILE A 128 -20.57 -13.99 -18.88
CA ILE A 128 -21.25 -14.73 -17.80
C ILE A 128 -22.57 -15.40 -18.26
N ASN A 129 -22.81 -15.57 -19.57
CA ASN A 129 -24.02 -16.28 -19.99
C ASN A 129 -24.01 -17.76 -19.57
N ASP A 130 -24.93 -18.07 -18.65
CA ASP A 130 -25.49 -19.35 -18.21
C ASP A 130 -24.65 -20.62 -18.40
N MET A 131 -24.29 -21.24 -17.27
CA MET A 131 -23.54 -22.51 -17.11
C MET A 131 -22.00 -22.40 -17.19
N LEU A 132 -21.38 -21.52 -16.41
CA LEU A 132 -19.92 -21.47 -16.34
C LEU A 132 -19.41 -21.95 -14.98
N GLU A 133 -18.65 -23.04 -15.06
CA GLU A 133 -17.89 -23.76 -14.05
C GLU A 133 -17.22 -22.82 -13.02
N TYR A 134 -17.04 -23.27 -11.77
CA TYR A 134 -16.43 -22.47 -10.70
C TYR A 134 -15.05 -21.87 -11.07
N ARG A 135 -14.34 -22.47 -12.03
CA ARG A 135 -13.14 -21.94 -12.68
C ARG A 135 -13.36 -20.58 -13.33
N VAL A 136 -14.43 -20.45 -14.12
CA VAL A 136 -14.77 -19.21 -14.82
C VAL A 136 -15.14 -18.12 -13.82
N LYS A 137 -15.81 -18.47 -12.72
CA LYS A 137 -16.08 -17.54 -11.61
C LYS A 137 -14.80 -17.02 -10.96
N LEU A 138 -13.82 -17.91 -10.70
CA LEU A 138 -12.54 -17.53 -10.13
C LEU A 138 -11.74 -16.64 -11.09
N THR A 139 -11.67 -17.01 -12.37
CA THR A 139 -10.97 -16.25 -13.40
C THR A 139 -11.64 -14.90 -13.65
N TYR A 140 -12.97 -14.85 -13.73
CA TYR A 140 -13.73 -13.59 -13.84
C TYR A 140 -13.43 -12.65 -12.68
N LYS A 141 -13.48 -13.14 -11.43
CA LYS A 141 -13.17 -12.33 -10.24
C LYS A 141 -11.76 -11.74 -10.34
N PHE A 142 -10.79 -12.57 -10.68
CA PHE A 142 -9.39 -12.17 -10.80
C PHE A 142 -9.22 -11.13 -11.92
N THR A 143 -9.75 -11.39 -13.12
CA THR A 143 -9.72 -10.48 -14.26
C THR A 143 -10.37 -9.14 -13.92
N LYS A 144 -11.56 -9.15 -13.29
CA LYS A 144 -12.25 -7.93 -12.85
C LYS A 144 -11.38 -7.09 -11.91
N GLU A 145 -10.81 -7.71 -10.87
CA GLU A 145 -9.97 -6.97 -9.92
C GLU A 145 -8.68 -6.44 -10.56
N ILE A 146 -8.05 -7.18 -11.48
CA ILE A 146 -6.86 -6.66 -12.18
C ILE A 146 -7.23 -5.50 -13.11
N LEU A 147 -8.35 -5.58 -13.83
CA LEU A 147 -8.79 -4.48 -14.72
C LEU A 147 -9.09 -3.20 -13.95
N ASN A 148 -9.53 -3.29 -12.69
CA ASN A 148 -9.69 -2.13 -11.81
C ASN A 148 -8.38 -1.72 -11.10
N PHE A 149 -7.30 -2.50 -11.18
CA PHE A 149 -6.05 -2.22 -10.49
C PHE A 149 -5.43 -0.85 -10.86
N PRO A 150 -5.48 -0.39 -12.13
CA PRO A 150 -5.07 0.97 -12.47
C PRO A 150 -5.81 2.06 -11.70
N LYS A 151 -7.08 1.84 -11.31
CA LYS A 151 -7.84 2.81 -10.48
C LYS A 151 -7.20 2.99 -9.11
N LEU A 152 -6.72 1.90 -8.48
CA LEU A 152 -5.95 2.00 -7.22
C LEU A 152 -4.66 2.79 -7.45
N THR A 153 -3.85 2.37 -8.41
CA THR A 153 -2.51 2.95 -8.57
C THR A 153 -2.55 4.42 -8.98
N ASN A 154 -3.51 4.80 -9.83
CA ASN A 154 -3.67 6.17 -10.30
C ASN A 154 -4.19 7.12 -9.21
N ASN A 155 -4.84 6.59 -8.17
CA ASN A 155 -5.33 7.37 -7.04
C ASN A 155 -4.37 7.36 -5.84
N VAL A 156 -3.14 6.85 -6.02
CA VAL A 156 -2.07 6.94 -5.03
C VAL A 156 -0.95 7.84 -5.57
N GLN A 157 -0.89 9.07 -5.06
CA GLN A 157 0.07 10.11 -5.47
C GLN A 157 1.52 9.61 -5.41
N ALA A 158 1.87 8.88 -4.34
CA ALA A 158 3.20 8.31 -4.18
C ALA A 158 3.57 7.31 -5.28
N PHE A 159 2.60 6.60 -5.85
CA PHE A 159 2.80 5.68 -6.96
C PHE A 159 2.97 6.46 -8.27
N ASN A 160 2.16 7.49 -8.48
CA ASN A 160 2.21 8.34 -9.67
C ASN A 160 3.55 9.07 -9.85
N GLN A 161 4.27 9.33 -8.76
CA GLN A 161 5.61 9.94 -8.75
C GLN A 161 6.73 8.98 -9.14
N LEU A 162 6.47 7.67 -9.26
CA LEU A 162 7.47 6.70 -9.69
C LEU A 162 7.74 6.78 -11.20
N CYS A 163 8.93 6.39 -11.62
CA CYS A 163 9.21 6.23 -13.04
C CYS A 163 8.42 5.06 -13.63
N GLN A 164 8.16 5.08 -14.94
CA GLN A 164 7.33 4.07 -15.60
C GLN A 164 7.82 2.65 -15.37
N ASN A 165 9.14 2.44 -15.39
CA ASN A 165 9.76 1.14 -15.13
C ASN A 165 9.39 0.59 -13.74
N ASP A 166 9.43 1.44 -12.71
CA ASP A 166 9.12 1.02 -11.34
C ASP A 166 7.63 0.77 -11.16
N LYS A 167 6.77 1.58 -11.82
CA LYS A 167 5.32 1.33 -11.85
C LYS A 167 5.01 -0.05 -12.44
N ILE A 168 5.58 -0.36 -13.60
CA ILE A 168 5.42 -1.66 -14.27
C ILE A 168 5.91 -2.79 -13.36
N ALA A 169 7.10 -2.67 -12.79
CA ALA A 169 7.64 -3.70 -11.90
C ALA A 169 6.75 -3.95 -10.66
N LEU A 170 6.25 -2.90 -10.01
CA LEU A 170 5.39 -3.04 -8.84
C LEU A 170 4.04 -3.69 -9.17
N VAL A 171 3.44 -3.33 -10.31
CA VAL A 171 2.17 -3.92 -10.78
C VAL A 171 2.39 -5.38 -11.17
N LYS A 172 3.34 -5.63 -12.09
CA LYS A 172 3.63 -6.97 -12.64
C LYS A 172 3.91 -8.00 -11.56
N TYR A 173 4.67 -7.63 -10.52
CA TYR A 173 5.06 -8.57 -9.48
C TYR A 173 4.21 -8.48 -8.19
N GLY A 174 3.25 -7.56 -8.10
CA GLY A 174 2.51 -7.29 -6.87
C GLY A 174 0.97 -7.36 -6.99
N ALA A 175 0.41 -7.26 -8.20
CA ALA A 175 -1.04 -7.18 -8.38
C ALA A 175 -1.78 -8.41 -7.81
N ILE A 176 -1.27 -9.61 -8.08
CA ILE A 176 -1.88 -10.88 -7.62
C ILE A 176 -1.92 -10.96 -6.10
N GLU A 177 -0.84 -10.56 -5.43
CA GLU A 177 -0.76 -10.56 -3.96
C GLU A 177 -1.81 -9.62 -3.35
N ILE A 178 -1.97 -8.43 -3.94
CA ILE A 178 -2.95 -7.44 -3.49
C ILE A 178 -4.37 -7.93 -3.72
N ILE A 179 -4.66 -8.51 -4.90
CA ILE A 179 -5.97 -9.08 -5.21
C ILE A 179 -6.31 -10.20 -4.23
N ASN A 180 -5.37 -11.08 -3.88
CA ASN A 180 -5.60 -12.12 -2.89
C ASN A 180 -5.94 -11.56 -1.51
N VAL A 181 -5.18 -10.58 -1.04
CA VAL A 181 -5.46 -9.88 0.23
C VAL A 181 -6.83 -9.22 0.22
N ARG A 182 -7.16 -8.55 -0.88
CA ARG A 182 -8.44 -7.86 -1.01
C ARG A 182 -9.61 -8.83 -1.15
N SER A 183 -9.40 -9.98 -1.79
CA SER A 183 -10.39 -11.04 -1.89
C SER A 183 -10.83 -11.57 -0.53
N ALA A 184 -9.95 -11.50 0.48
CA ALA A 184 -10.27 -11.89 1.85
C ALA A 184 -11.23 -10.92 2.55
N LEU A 185 -11.32 -9.65 2.12
CA LEU A 185 -12.35 -8.70 2.60
C LEU A 185 -13.76 -9.17 2.27
N LEU A 186 -13.91 -9.88 1.16
CA LEU A 186 -15.20 -10.35 0.63
C LEU A 186 -15.45 -11.82 0.97
N PHE A 187 -14.59 -12.44 1.77
CA PHE A 187 -14.74 -13.84 2.16
C PHE A 187 -15.55 -13.95 3.46
N ASP A 188 -16.68 -14.65 3.39
CA ASP A 188 -17.48 -14.94 4.56
C ASP A 188 -17.00 -16.25 5.20
N THR A 189 -16.40 -16.13 6.38
CA THR A 189 -15.91 -17.28 7.16
C THR A 189 -17.02 -18.22 7.65
N SER A 190 -18.26 -17.75 7.77
CA SER A 190 -19.38 -18.57 8.23
C SER A 190 -19.89 -19.48 7.11
N THR A 191 -20.02 -18.95 5.90
CA THR A 191 -20.52 -19.66 4.72
C THR A 191 -19.40 -20.27 3.86
N GLN A 192 -18.14 -19.96 4.18
CA GLN A 192 -16.94 -20.39 3.44
C GLN A 192 -17.02 -20.06 1.96
N CYS A 193 -17.54 -18.88 1.62
CA CYS A 193 -17.69 -18.44 0.24
C CYS A 193 -17.31 -16.98 0.03
N TRP A 194 -16.98 -16.66 -1.21
CA TRP A 194 -16.92 -15.29 -1.69
C TRP A 194 -18.24 -14.93 -2.35
N SER A 195 -18.75 -13.74 -2.03
CA SER A 195 -19.83 -13.11 -2.77
C SER A 195 -19.25 -12.07 -3.74
N PHE A 196 -19.79 -12.04 -4.97
CA PHE A 196 -19.47 -10.99 -5.93
C PHE A 196 -20.70 -10.67 -6.78
N ASN A 197 -20.89 -9.38 -7.03
CA ASN A 197 -21.96 -8.91 -7.89
C ASN A 197 -21.53 -9.13 -9.34
N THR A 198 -22.27 -9.99 -10.04
CA THR A 198 -22.16 -10.12 -11.49
C THR A 198 -22.93 -8.98 -12.15
N ASP A 199 -24.12 -8.66 -11.63
CA ASP A 199 -25.00 -7.57 -12.10
C ASP A 199 -25.69 -6.88 -10.91
N GLU A 200 -26.39 -5.75 -11.15
CA GLU A 200 -27.06 -4.94 -10.11
C GLU A 200 -28.07 -5.71 -9.22
N ASN A 201 -28.57 -6.87 -9.68
CA ASN A 201 -29.62 -7.63 -8.99
C ASN A 201 -29.26 -9.09 -8.64
N ASN A 202 -28.10 -9.61 -9.03
CA ASN A 202 -27.72 -11.01 -8.78
C ASN A 202 -26.32 -11.13 -8.17
N ALA A 203 -26.26 -11.63 -6.93
CA ALA A 203 -25.02 -11.98 -6.26
C ALA A 203 -24.64 -13.43 -6.59
N SER A 204 -23.46 -13.62 -7.18
CA SER A 204 -22.89 -14.94 -7.40
C SER A 204 -22.04 -15.37 -6.21
N LEU A 205 -22.17 -16.64 -5.82
CA LEU A 205 -21.37 -17.26 -4.76
C LEU A 205 -20.31 -18.20 -5.35
N LEU A 206 -19.11 -18.14 -4.77
CA LEU A 206 -18.02 -19.09 -5.00
C LEU A 206 -17.63 -19.71 -3.66
N HIS A 207 -17.99 -20.98 -3.45
CA HIS A 207 -17.58 -21.72 -2.24
C HIS A 207 -16.12 -22.16 -2.34
N LEU A 208 -15.37 -22.01 -1.25
CA LEU A 208 -13.96 -22.39 -1.17
C LEU A 208 -13.75 -23.87 -1.54
N ASP A 209 -14.64 -24.75 -1.09
CA ASP A 209 -14.56 -26.20 -1.31
C ASP A 209 -14.64 -26.61 -2.79
N LEU A 210 -15.18 -25.76 -3.67
CA LEU A 210 -15.19 -26.02 -5.12
C LEU A 210 -13.76 -26.04 -5.69
N LEU A 211 -12.84 -25.33 -5.04
CA LEU A 211 -11.43 -25.27 -5.45
C LEU A 211 -10.66 -26.57 -5.14
N LYS A 212 -11.26 -27.56 -4.46
CA LYS A 212 -10.62 -28.88 -4.22
C LYS A 212 -10.31 -29.63 -5.52
N ASN A 213 -11.06 -29.31 -6.59
CA ASN A 213 -10.91 -29.88 -7.91
C ASN A 213 -9.88 -29.13 -8.78
N GLU A 214 -9.27 -28.07 -8.26
CA GLU A 214 -8.22 -27.32 -8.95
C GLU A 214 -6.85 -28.01 -8.86
N ARG A 215 -6.01 -27.75 -9.86
CA ARG A 215 -4.63 -28.24 -9.88
C ARG A 215 -3.75 -27.45 -8.91
N ASN A 216 -2.55 -27.99 -8.62
CA ASN A 216 -1.53 -27.33 -7.81
C ASN A 216 -1.98 -26.92 -6.40
N ASN A 217 -2.96 -27.62 -5.81
CA ASN A 217 -3.43 -27.43 -4.44
C ASN A 217 -3.95 -26.00 -4.14
N VAL A 218 -4.64 -25.36 -5.09
CA VAL A 218 -5.24 -24.02 -4.91
C VAL A 218 -6.12 -23.95 -3.65
N TYR A 219 -6.92 -24.99 -3.39
CA TYR A 219 -7.75 -25.07 -2.19
C TYR A 219 -6.93 -24.95 -0.89
N GLU A 220 -5.90 -25.77 -0.72
CA GLU A 220 -5.09 -25.79 0.51
C GLU A 220 -4.30 -24.48 0.68
N ALA A 221 -3.85 -23.88 -0.42
CA ALA A 221 -3.19 -22.58 -0.41
C ALA A 221 -4.14 -21.47 0.06
N TYR A 222 -5.36 -21.39 -0.49
CA TYR A 222 -6.36 -20.42 -0.05
C TYR A 222 -6.79 -20.67 1.39
N LYS A 223 -7.07 -21.92 1.76
CA LYS A 223 -7.47 -22.29 3.12
C LYS A 223 -6.40 -21.88 4.14
N THR A 224 -5.14 -22.18 3.87
CA THR A 224 -4.01 -21.79 4.73
C THR A 224 -3.89 -20.27 4.83
N PHE A 225 -3.98 -19.56 3.70
CA PHE A 225 -3.94 -18.11 3.67
C PHE A 225 -5.10 -17.48 4.48
N LEU A 226 -6.35 -17.85 4.20
CA LEU A 226 -7.54 -17.27 4.83
C LEU A 226 -7.58 -17.53 6.34
N THR A 227 -7.27 -18.75 6.76
CA THR A 227 -7.27 -19.15 8.19
C THR A 227 -6.24 -18.39 9.02
N LYS A 228 -5.12 -17.97 8.41
CA LYS A 228 -4.11 -17.14 9.08
C LYS A 228 -4.40 -15.64 8.95
N PHE A 229 -4.76 -15.20 7.74
CA PHE A 229 -4.89 -13.78 7.39
C PHE A 229 -6.08 -13.13 8.07
N ILE A 230 -7.26 -13.74 8.01
CA ILE A 230 -8.50 -13.14 8.54
C ILE A 230 -8.37 -12.86 10.05
N PRO A 231 -7.90 -13.81 10.90
CA PRO A 231 -7.69 -13.52 12.31
C PRO A 231 -6.57 -12.50 12.59
N ALA A 232 -5.56 -12.41 11.73
CA ALA A 232 -4.46 -11.46 11.89
C ALA A 232 -4.91 -10.01 11.64
N VAL A 233 -5.83 -9.80 10.70
CA VAL A 233 -6.41 -8.47 10.42
C VAL A 233 -7.66 -8.17 11.24
N ASP A 234 -8.23 -9.16 11.93
CA ASP A 234 -9.40 -8.99 12.80
C ASP A 234 -10.61 -8.38 12.06
N ASN A 235 -10.78 -8.76 10.79
CA ASN A 235 -11.76 -8.18 9.85
C ASN A 235 -11.73 -6.63 9.77
N ASP A 236 -10.61 -6.00 10.14
CA ASP A 236 -10.48 -4.55 10.17
C ASP A 236 -10.14 -4.01 8.78
N PRO A 237 -11.03 -3.23 8.14
CA PRO A 237 -10.80 -2.73 6.78
C PRO A 237 -9.58 -1.81 6.69
N LEU A 238 -9.27 -1.05 7.75
CA LEU A 238 -8.16 -0.12 7.74
C LEU A 238 -6.81 -0.86 7.79
N ILE A 239 -6.72 -1.95 8.57
CA ILE A 239 -5.54 -2.83 8.58
C ILE A 239 -5.31 -3.40 7.17
N MET A 240 -6.36 -3.88 6.52
CA MET A 240 -6.27 -4.46 5.17
C MET A 240 -5.90 -3.43 4.10
N ASN A 241 -6.44 -2.21 4.16
CA ASN A 241 -6.12 -1.15 3.22
C ASN A 241 -4.67 -0.65 3.39
N LEU A 242 -4.21 -0.52 4.64
CA LEU A 242 -2.80 -0.21 4.92
C LEU A 242 -1.86 -1.33 4.48
N PHE A 243 -2.23 -2.59 4.72
CA PHE A 243 -1.46 -3.74 4.29
C PHE A 243 -1.38 -3.85 2.76
N THR A 244 -2.48 -3.53 2.05
CA THR A 244 -2.51 -3.39 0.59
C THR A 244 -1.45 -2.39 0.11
N ALA A 245 -1.36 -1.21 0.73
CA ALA A 245 -0.32 -0.23 0.38
C ALA A 245 1.11 -0.74 0.68
N ILE A 246 1.29 -1.49 1.76
CA ILE A 246 2.59 -2.10 2.11
C ILE A 246 3.02 -3.13 1.05
N LEU A 247 2.09 -3.92 0.52
CA LEU A 247 2.33 -4.85 -0.58
C LEU A 247 2.60 -4.14 -1.91
N LEU A 248 1.88 -3.04 -2.19
CA LEU A 248 2.05 -2.22 -3.39
C LEU A 248 3.46 -1.64 -3.48
N PHE A 249 3.98 -1.11 -2.37
CA PHE A 249 5.32 -0.53 -2.31
C PHE A 249 6.37 -1.54 -1.83
N ASN A 250 6.48 -2.71 -2.45
CA ASN A 250 7.49 -3.70 -2.06
C ASN A 250 8.86 -3.41 -2.73
N PRO A 251 9.92 -3.06 -1.98
CA PRO A 251 11.23 -2.72 -2.57
C PRO A 251 12.02 -3.94 -3.06
N ASN A 252 11.54 -5.15 -2.78
CA ASN A 252 12.19 -6.39 -3.19
C ASN A 252 11.70 -6.87 -4.57
N ARG A 253 10.82 -6.12 -5.26
CA ARG A 253 10.39 -6.50 -6.60
C ARG A 253 11.59 -6.51 -7.58
N PRO A 254 11.62 -7.48 -8.52
CA PRO A 254 12.59 -7.47 -9.61
C PRO A 254 12.51 -6.18 -10.44
N ASN A 255 13.62 -5.84 -11.11
CA ASN A 255 13.69 -4.75 -12.09
C ASN A 255 13.37 -3.33 -11.58
N LEU A 256 13.30 -3.10 -10.27
CA LEU A 256 13.18 -1.75 -9.71
C LEU A 256 14.47 -0.94 -9.90
N ARG A 257 14.34 0.25 -10.50
CA ARG A 257 15.39 1.28 -10.61
C ARG A 257 15.56 2.02 -9.30
N HIS A 258 14.48 2.53 -8.69
CA HIS A 258 14.56 3.37 -7.49
C HIS A 258 14.06 2.66 -6.22
N LYS A 259 14.72 1.55 -5.86
CA LYS A 259 14.35 0.72 -4.68
C LYS A 259 14.23 1.51 -3.38
N GLN A 260 15.09 2.53 -3.17
CA GLN A 260 15.04 3.34 -1.94
C GLN A 260 13.78 4.20 -1.85
N LEU A 261 13.30 4.73 -2.99
CA LEU A 261 12.07 5.51 -3.02
C LEU A 261 10.86 4.62 -2.69
N VAL A 262 10.80 3.43 -3.28
CA VAL A 262 9.77 2.43 -2.97
C VAL A 262 9.81 2.04 -1.49
N LYS A 263 10.99 1.74 -0.96
CA LYS A 263 11.20 1.41 0.47
C LYS A 263 10.74 2.54 1.39
N LEU A 264 10.96 3.79 0.99
CA LEU A 264 10.52 4.97 1.75
C LEU A 264 8.99 5.02 1.83
N GLN A 265 8.31 4.78 0.71
CA GLN A 265 6.85 4.74 0.67
C GLN A 265 6.30 3.58 1.51
N GLN A 266 6.87 2.38 1.37
CA GLN A 266 6.49 1.22 2.19
C GLN A 266 6.58 1.52 3.69
N LYS A 267 7.70 2.09 4.13
CA LYS A 267 7.93 2.45 5.53
C LYS A 267 6.91 3.44 6.06
N SER A 268 6.44 4.36 5.21
CA SER A 268 5.43 5.32 5.64
C SER A 268 4.06 4.66 5.91
N TYR A 269 3.66 3.66 5.12
CA TYR A 269 2.43 2.89 5.38
C TYR A 269 2.60 1.91 6.55
N LEU A 270 3.79 1.30 6.71
CA LEU A 270 4.13 0.51 7.91
C LEU A 270 4.02 1.34 9.19
N HIS A 271 4.50 2.58 9.16
CA HIS A 271 4.37 3.51 10.29
C HIS A 271 2.91 3.82 10.62
N LEU A 272 2.07 4.07 9.59
CA LEU A 272 0.63 4.27 9.79
C LEU A 272 -0.05 3.04 10.40
N LEU A 273 0.31 1.85 9.92
CA LEU A 273 -0.18 0.58 10.45
C LEU A 273 0.22 0.40 11.91
N GLN A 274 1.48 0.64 12.26
CA GLN A 274 1.97 0.57 13.64
C GLN A 274 1.25 1.56 14.55
N ARG A 275 1.04 2.80 14.10
CA ARG A 275 0.26 3.80 14.84
C ARG A 275 -1.17 3.32 15.07
N TYR A 276 -1.83 2.81 14.04
CA TYR A 276 -3.18 2.30 14.17
C TYR A 276 -3.27 1.13 15.15
N PHE A 277 -2.30 0.21 15.10
CA PHE A 277 -2.20 -0.90 16.06
C PHE A 277 -2.04 -0.42 17.51
N LEU A 278 -1.22 0.60 17.76
CA LEU A 278 -1.05 1.20 19.08
C LEU A 278 -2.33 1.86 19.61
N LEU A 279 -3.18 2.37 18.72
CA LEU A 279 -4.47 2.98 19.10
C LEU A 279 -5.54 1.92 19.32
N LYS A 280 -5.56 0.87 18.48
CA LYS A 280 -6.57 -0.20 18.51
C LYS A 280 -6.37 -1.14 19.70
N TYR A 281 -5.14 -1.57 19.95
CA TYR A 281 -4.82 -2.58 20.96
C TYR A 281 -4.26 -1.92 22.23
N ARG A 282 -4.92 -2.16 23.36
CA ARG A 282 -4.49 -1.64 24.67
C ARG A 282 -3.31 -2.40 25.25
N SER A 283 -3.18 -3.69 24.92
CA SER A 283 -2.10 -4.55 25.38
C SER A 283 -0.95 -4.55 24.38
N ASP A 284 0.23 -4.14 24.85
CA ASP A 284 1.48 -4.17 24.08
C ASP A 284 1.86 -5.59 23.63
N SER A 285 1.53 -6.62 24.43
CA SER A 285 1.73 -8.02 24.06
C SER A 285 0.78 -8.46 22.94
N GLU A 286 -0.49 -8.09 23.02
CA GLU A 286 -1.50 -8.40 22.00
C GLU A 286 -1.18 -7.70 20.68
N MET A 287 -0.84 -6.41 20.75
CA MET A 287 -0.43 -5.59 19.61
C MET A 287 0.76 -6.20 18.87
N ARG A 288 1.82 -6.59 19.60
CA ARG A 288 2.97 -7.28 19.01
C ARG A 288 2.59 -8.62 18.38
N ALA A 289 1.77 -9.41 19.06
CA ALA A 289 1.34 -10.72 18.55
C ALA A 289 0.57 -10.56 17.24
N LYS A 290 -0.41 -9.65 17.18
CA LYS A 290 -1.20 -9.36 15.97
C LYS A 290 -0.33 -8.79 14.84
N PHE A 291 0.58 -7.85 15.13
CA PHE A 291 1.47 -7.27 14.12
C PHE A 291 2.41 -8.32 13.54
N THR A 292 2.98 -9.16 14.42
CA THR A 292 3.86 -10.28 14.02
C THR A 292 3.10 -11.30 13.19
N ALA A 293 1.88 -11.66 13.59
CA ALA A 293 1.03 -12.57 12.82
C ALA A 293 0.78 -12.01 11.41
N LEU A 294 0.39 -10.73 11.30
CA LEU A 294 0.17 -10.06 10.01
C LEU A 294 1.40 -10.08 9.10
N MET A 295 2.57 -9.72 9.63
CA MET A 295 3.81 -9.71 8.85
C MET A 295 4.28 -11.10 8.44
N ASN A 296 4.00 -12.13 9.25
CA ASN A 296 4.37 -13.52 8.98
C ASN A 296 3.48 -14.21 7.94
N ILE A 297 2.42 -13.56 7.45
CA ILE A 297 1.56 -14.09 6.38
C ILE A 297 2.18 -13.87 4.98
N MET A 298 3.20 -13.01 4.86
CA MET A 298 3.85 -12.72 3.58
C MET A 298 4.27 -13.98 2.78
N PRO A 299 4.86 -15.03 3.38
CA PRO A 299 5.20 -16.25 2.66
C PRO A 299 3.97 -16.99 2.12
N ASP A 300 2.87 -17.05 2.90
CA ASP A 300 1.62 -17.68 2.46
C ASP A 300 1.00 -16.93 1.27
N ILE A 301 1.08 -15.58 1.27
CA ILE A 301 0.64 -14.73 0.15
C ILE A 301 1.48 -15.01 -1.10
N CYS A 302 2.82 -15.12 -0.97
CA CYS A 302 3.69 -15.41 -2.10
C CYS A 302 3.42 -16.81 -2.68
N VAL A 303 3.21 -17.83 -1.82
CA VAL A 303 2.86 -19.19 -2.24
C VAL A 303 1.54 -19.19 -3.00
N LEU A 304 0.48 -18.60 -2.42
CA LEU A 304 -0.83 -18.51 -3.05
C LEU A 304 -0.74 -17.80 -4.41
N SER A 305 -0.08 -16.64 -4.45
CA SER A 305 0.07 -15.85 -5.68
C SER A 305 0.80 -16.63 -6.77
N GLY A 306 1.85 -17.38 -6.42
CA GLY A 306 2.56 -18.24 -7.36
C GLY A 306 1.72 -19.42 -7.87
N ILE A 307 0.85 -20.00 -7.03
CA ILE A 307 -0.07 -21.05 -7.45
C ILE A 307 -1.13 -20.51 -8.40
N LEU A 308 -1.71 -19.35 -8.10
CA LEU A 308 -2.73 -18.72 -8.95
C LEU A 308 -2.16 -18.25 -10.29
N TRP A 309 -0.92 -17.75 -10.27
CA TRP A 309 -0.17 -17.46 -11.49
C TRP A 309 -0.11 -18.69 -12.42
N ARG A 310 0.33 -19.83 -11.90
CA ARG A 310 0.48 -21.06 -12.69
C ARG A 310 -0.86 -21.60 -13.20
N ASN A 311 -1.91 -21.55 -12.37
CA ASN A 311 -3.22 -22.11 -12.74
C ASN A 311 -4.02 -21.21 -13.67
N GLY A 312 -3.98 -19.89 -13.48
CA GLY A 312 -4.72 -18.94 -14.32
C GLY A 312 -3.89 -18.44 -15.49
N VAL A 313 -2.81 -17.71 -15.18
CA VAL A 313 -2.06 -16.95 -16.18
C VAL A 313 -1.28 -17.86 -17.13
N GLU A 314 -0.57 -18.86 -16.61
CA GLU A 314 0.25 -19.75 -17.45
C GLU A 314 -0.57 -20.85 -18.14
N SER A 315 -1.59 -21.39 -17.48
CA SER A 315 -2.34 -22.54 -18.01
C SER A 315 -3.54 -22.14 -18.87
N GLU A 316 -4.10 -20.94 -18.68
CA GLU A 316 -5.31 -20.47 -19.38
C GLU A 316 -5.18 -19.03 -19.89
N PRO A 317 -4.12 -18.68 -20.66
CA PRO A 317 -3.88 -17.32 -21.13
C PRO A 317 -5.03 -16.75 -21.98
N GLN A 318 -5.78 -17.60 -22.66
CA GLN A 318 -6.97 -17.21 -23.43
C GLN A 318 -8.06 -16.55 -22.57
N LEU A 319 -8.13 -16.84 -21.26
CA LEU A 319 -9.09 -16.23 -20.35
C LEU A 319 -8.58 -14.91 -19.74
N MET A 320 -7.29 -14.62 -19.90
CA MET A 320 -6.65 -13.44 -19.31
C MET A 320 -6.86 -12.16 -20.13
N GLY A 321 -7.36 -12.25 -21.36
CA GLY A 321 -7.53 -11.08 -22.21
C GLY A 321 -6.18 -10.40 -22.56
N PRO A 322 -6.21 -9.45 -23.52
CA PRO A 322 -4.99 -8.88 -24.10
C PRO A 322 -4.17 -8.04 -23.10
N LEU A 323 -4.84 -7.22 -22.27
CA LEU A 323 -4.17 -6.33 -21.32
C LEU A 323 -3.42 -7.11 -20.22
N LEU A 324 -4.00 -8.19 -19.71
CA LEU A 324 -3.33 -8.98 -18.67
C LEU A 324 -2.18 -9.78 -19.25
N SER A 325 -2.34 -10.28 -20.48
CA SER A 325 -1.24 -10.94 -21.20
C SER A 325 -0.05 -9.98 -21.32
N GLU A 326 -0.26 -8.73 -21.74
CA GLU A 326 0.83 -7.74 -21.85
C GLU A 326 1.51 -7.40 -20.50
N ILE A 327 0.74 -7.29 -19.41
CA ILE A 327 1.29 -7.00 -18.08
C ILE A 327 2.16 -8.16 -17.56
N PHE A 328 1.81 -9.38 -17.95
CA PHE A 328 2.34 -10.61 -17.38
C PHE A 328 3.25 -11.41 -18.32
N ASP A 329 3.34 -11.01 -19.59
CA ASP A 329 4.28 -11.51 -20.57
C ASP A 329 5.72 -11.23 -20.12
N LYS A 330 6.61 -12.19 -20.41
CA LYS A 330 7.94 -12.32 -19.79
C LYS A 330 8.80 -11.07 -19.82
#